data_AF-A0A972Z5B6-F1
#
_entry.id   AF-A0A972Z5B6-F1
#
_cell.length_a   1.000
_cell.length_b   1.000
_cell.length_c   1.000
_cell.angle_alpha   90.00
_cell.angle_beta   90.00
_cell.angle_gamma   90.00
#
_symmetry.space_group_name_H-M   'P 1'
#
loop_
_entity.id
_entity.type
_entity.pdbx_description
1 polymer ?
#
loop_
_entity_poly.entity_id
_entity_poly.type
_entity_poly.pdbx_seq_one_letter_code
_entity_poly.pdbx_strand_id
1 'polypeptide(L)'
;MDSAAPSLENLKSSNGEDFTFVSFFESSSGGWPSDGPIYRTDHVMAASSGYPTFGFADSQSGACYKVGSAGTNYYDADYSAGGCMGSDVSDYAMELSIVLNSAGDEVTITVEVTYLGSSSSVTVYLYGAVTEQVGADAYDNGNRPHNNWREWLLNSDNNGFEQLSLTPNDAVESSWTVPLNTVRAAGGNSQFENFWPVLALMDGPHTSYNTFLSAVDLDMIPLIDIGVSDFDADNHNGNLGFVPGDTLDLSVEVTNYGVDPYSDSGEISIYELVGLDEVYVGGSAITNLASGATQTLAIQFDTSDIEPYASGSTTFRAQLSGLTGDRVASNNYADDNALHDMAPVANQPTAIASTSIERGGSIQFESTALSNDMVDDMLTMTPSLHYAESGTELWDNSWIASSDLVGSGGNARYVYTINAPLNAEVGDYDLRVRWVDAGGQYGDWLVSEGAFELRNALPTVLNSDYPQYAGMPTVKVETQERVSIAGLVNDAETP
;
A
#
# COMPACT_ATOMS: atom_id res chain seq x y z
N MET A 1 40.02 -18.29 -31.17
CA MET A 1 40.27 -16.86 -31.46
C MET A 1 40.21 -16.10 -30.15
N ASP A 2 40.92 -14.97 -30.03
CA ASP A 2 40.76 -14.08 -28.88
C ASP A 2 39.40 -13.37 -28.99
N SER A 3 38.59 -13.42 -27.93
CA SER A 3 37.27 -12.78 -27.87
C SER A 3 37.31 -11.58 -26.93
N ALA A 4 36.40 -10.62 -27.13
CA ALA A 4 36.28 -9.45 -26.26
C ALA A 4 35.67 -9.79 -24.88
N ALA A 5 35.00 -10.95 -24.78
CA ALA A 5 34.20 -11.33 -23.62
C ALA A 5 34.94 -11.26 -22.28
N PRO A 6 36.17 -11.82 -22.11
CA PRO A 6 36.82 -11.78 -20.79
C PRO A 6 37.12 -10.37 -20.28
N SER A 7 37.37 -9.41 -21.18
CA SER A 7 37.62 -8.02 -20.79
C SER A 7 36.33 -7.27 -20.53
N LEU A 8 35.29 -7.48 -21.34
CA LEU A 8 33.99 -6.81 -21.15
C LEU A 8 33.24 -7.35 -19.93
N GLU A 9 33.33 -8.67 -19.67
CA GLU A 9 32.78 -9.31 -18.47
C GLU A 9 33.45 -8.79 -17.20
N ASN A 10 34.79 -8.65 -17.21
CA ASN A 10 35.53 -8.06 -16.10
C ASN A 10 35.10 -6.61 -15.86
N LEU A 11 34.99 -5.81 -16.93
CA LEU A 11 34.57 -4.42 -16.85
C LEU A 11 33.14 -4.28 -16.30
N LYS A 12 32.18 -5.09 -16.77
CA LYS A 12 30.81 -5.12 -16.23
C LYS A 12 30.76 -5.59 -14.78
N SER A 13 31.52 -6.62 -14.43
CA SER A 13 31.55 -7.15 -13.07
C SER A 13 32.18 -6.17 -12.06
N SER A 14 33.10 -5.32 -12.53
CA SER A 14 33.79 -4.35 -11.68
C SER A 14 33.07 -3.01 -11.58
N ASN A 15 32.16 -2.70 -12.51
CA ASN A 15 31.41 -1.45 -12.58
C ASN A 15 29.99 -1.75 -13.09
N GLY A 16 29.25 -2.53 -12.30
CA GLY A 16 27.91 -3.03 -12.66
C GLY A 16 26.87 -1.92 -12.76
N GLU A 17 27.11 -0.83 -12.03
CA GLU A 17 26.29 0.35 -11.86
C GLU A 17 26.40 1.38 -13.00
N ASP A 18 27.50 1.36 -13.78
CA ASP A 18 27.80 2.42 -14.74
C ASP A 18 28.28 1.93 -16.12
N PHE A 19 28.46 0.62 -16.29
CA PHE A 19 28.84 0.01 -17.57
C PHE A 19 27.80 -1.01 -18.02
N THR A 20 27.42 -0.93 -19.29
CA THR A 20 26.70 -2.00 -19.99
C THR A 20 27.12 -2.02 -21.45
N PHE A 21 26.82 -3.11 -22.14
CA PHE A 21 27.15 -3.31 -23.54
C PHE A 21 26.20 -4.32 -24.19
N VAL A 22 26.21 -4.36 -25.53
CA VAL A 22 25.55 -5.40 -26.31
C VAL A 22 26.61 -6.06 -27.19
N SER A 23 26.62 -7.40 -27.20
CA SER A 23 27.52 -8.17 -28.05
C SER A 23 26.78 -8.88 -29.16
N PHE A 24 27.41 -8.93 -30.34
CA PHE A 24 26.97 -9.73 -31.48
C PHE A 24 27.97 -10.86 -31.69
N PHE A 25 27.46 -12.08 -31.78
CA PHE A 25 28.28 -13.28 -31.83
C PHE A 25 27.84 -14.21 -32.97
N GLU A 26 28.81 -14.63 -33.79
CA GLU A 26 28.62 -15.70 -34.76
C GLU A 26 28.66 -17.06 -34.08
N SER A 27 27.50 -17.70 -33.96
CA SER A 27 27.42 -19.05 -33.44
C SER A 27 27.92 -20.05 -34.48
N SER A 28 28.73 -21.03 -34.05
CA SER A 28 29.16 -22.13 -34.92
C SER A 28 28.00 -22.97 -35.44
N SER A 29 26.87 -22.97 -34.74
CA SER A 29 25.66 -23.72 -35.10
C SER A 29 24.61 -22.85 -35.82
N GLY A 30 24.54 -21.55 -35.49
CA GLY A 30 23.50 -20.63 -35.96
C GLY A 30 23.94 -19.52 -36.92
N GLY A 31 25.25 -19.31 -37.10
CA GLY A 31 25.80 -18.19 -37.86
C GLY A 31 25.63 -16.84 -37.15
N TRP A 32 25.76 -15.75 -37.91
CA TRP A 32 25.50 -14.40 -37.42
C TRP A 32 24.00 -14.18 -37.18
N PRO A 33 23.61 -13.51 -36.07
CA PRO A 33 22.24 -13.06 -35.87
C PRO A 33 21.76 -12.15 -37.01
N SER A 34 20.47 -12.21 -37.32
CA SER A 34 19.82 -11.29 -38.25
C SER A 34 19.29 -10.08 -37.48
N ASP A 35 20.05 -8.99 -37.44
CA ASP A 35 19.77 -7.80 -36.62
C ASP A 35 19.06 -6.67 -37.40
N GLY A 36 18.42 -6.98 -38.53
CA GLY A 36 17.45 -6.08 -39.14
C GLY A 36 16.24 -5.84 -38.23
N PRO A 37 15.57 -4.68 -38.31
CA PRO A 37 15.78 -3.59 -39.26
C PRO A 37 16.85 -2.58 -38.86
N ILE A 38 17.49 -2.73 -37.70
CA ILE A 38 18.46 -1.77 -37.17
C ILE A 38 19.83 -1.91 -37.85
N TYR A 39 20.23 -3.14 -38.20
CA TYR A 39 21.51 -3.46 -38.86
C TYR A 39 22.73 -2.90 -38.12
N ARG A 40 22.74 -3.06 -36.79
CA ARG A 40 23.79 -2.50 -35.93
C ARG A 40 25.15 -3.17 -36.12
N THR A 41 25.16 -4.43 -36.53
CA THR A 41 26.36 -5.19 -36.87
C THR A 41 27.06 -4.54 -38.06
N ASP A 42 26.34 -4.27 -39.15
CA ASP A 42 26.90 -3.57 -40.32
C ASP A 42 27.35 -2.15 -39.97
N HIS A 43 26.58 -1.44 -39.14
CA HIS A 43 26.89 -0.10 -38.68
C HIS A 43 28.21 -0.04 -37.89
N VAL A 44 28.42 -0.91 -36.90
CA VAL A 44 29.67 -0.96 -36.11
C VAL A 44 30.84 -1.50 -36.94
N MET A 45 30.58 -2.41 -37.87
CA MET A 45 31.62 -3.02 -38.71
C MET A 45 32.03 -2.16 -39.92
N ALA A 46 31.32 -1.07 -40.22
CA ALA A 46 31.53 -0.25 -41.42
C ALA A 46 32.97 0.24 -41.59
N ALA A 47 33.64 0.62 -40.49
CA ALA A 47 35.03 1.08 -40.47
C ALA A 47 36.03 0.01 -39.99
N SER A 48 35.58 -1.22 -39.75
CA SER A 48 36.40 -2.26 -39.14
C SER A 48 37.34 -2.93 -40.13
N SER A 49 38.44 -3.47 -39.59
CA SER A 49 39.40 -4.31 -40.33
C SER A 49 39.47 -5.76 -39.82
N GLY A 50 38.65 -6.14 -38.83
CA GLY A 50 38.68 -7.49 -38.27
C GLY A 50 37.78 -7.70 -37.05
N TYR A 51 37.90 -8.89 -36.43
CA TYR A 51 37.15 -9.25 -35.23
C TYR A 51 38.09 -9.55 -34.04
N PRO A 52 37.65 -9.31 -32.79
CA PRO A 52 36.43 -8.59 -32.43
C PRO A 52 36.53 -7.08 -32.75
N THR A 53 35.40 -6.41 -32.97
CA THR A 53 35.31 -4.94 -33.05
C THR A 53 34.39 -4.44 -31.95
N PHE A 54 34.78 -3.37 -31.28
CA PHE A 54 34.00 -2.75 -30.22
C PHE A 54 34.03 -1.22 -30.37
N GLY A 55 32.86 -0.60 -30.39
CA GLY A 55 32.71 0.86 -30.39
C GLY A 55 32.07 1.31 -29.08
N PHE A 56 32.79 2.09 -28.29
CA PHE A 56 32.22 2.83 -27.17
C PHE A 56 31.38 3.99 -27.71
N ALA A 57 30.17 4.17 -27.16
CA ALA A 57 29.25 5.27 -27.48
C ALA A 57 29.10 5.56 -28.99
N ASP A 58 28.87 4.52 -29.79
CA ASP A 58 28.74 4.59 -31.27
C ASP A 58 29.96 5.11 -32.05
N SER A 59 31.14 5.20 -31.41
CA SER A 59 32.34 5.70 -32.07
C SER A 59 32.75 4.83 -33.27
N GLN A 60 33.22 5.47 -34.34
CA GLN A 60 33.64 4.80 -35.59
C GLN A 60 35.15 4.90 -35.86
N SER A 61 35.89 5.59 -35.00
CA SER A 61 37.33 5.77 -35.14
C SER A 61 37.95 6.30 -33.83
N GLY A 62 39.27 6.32 -33.76
CA GLY A 62 39.98 6.88 -32.60
C GLY A 62 40.05 5.91 -31.42
N ALA A 63 40.24 6.44 -30.21
CA ALA A 63 40.47 5.63 -29.01
C ALA A 63 39.24 4.77 -28.64
N CYS A 64 38.03 5.30 -28.81
CA CYS A 64 36.78 4.63 -28.48
C CYS A 64 36.31 3.60 -29.51
N TYR A 65 37.06 3.38 -30.60
CA TYR A 65 36.78 2.36 -31.59
C TYR A 65 37.94 1.36 -31.68
N LYS A 66 37.70 0.12 -31.24
CA LYS A 66 38.73 -0.88 -31.01
C LYS A 66 38.52 -2.08 -31.92
N VAL A 67 39.57 -2.46 -32.64
CA VAL A 67 39.65 -3.72 -33.39
C VAL A 67 40.69 -4.62 -32.71
N GLY A 68 40.28 -5.85 -32.38
CA GLY A 68 41.04 -6.79 -31.57
C GLY A 68 40.68 -6.74 -30.08
N SER A 69 41.16 -7.73 -29.33
CA SER A 69 41.07 -7.81 -27.87
C SER A 69 42.19 -8.68 -27.31
N ALA A 70 42.55 -8.49 -26.03
CA ALA A 70 43.53 -9.33 -25.33
C ALA A 70 43.36 -9.25 -23.81
N GLY A 71 43.50 -10.38 -23.10
CA GLY A 71 43.45 -10.40 -21.64
C GLY A 71 42.07 -10.03 -21.08
N THR A 72 42.05 -9.49 -19.86
CA THR A 72 40.82 -9.17 -19.10
C THR A 72 40.63 -7.68 -18.84
N ASN A 73 41.46 -6.81 -19.42
CA ASN A 73 41.48 -5.37 -19.13
C ASN A 73 41.77 -4.50 -20.37
N TYR A 74 41.47 -5.02 -21.56
CA TYR A 74 41.81 -4.38 -22.84
C TYR A 74 41.07 -3.05 -23.06
N TYR A 75 39.86 -2.93 -22.52
CA TYR A 75 38.95 -1.81 -22.73
C TYR A 75 38.94 -0.81 -21.56
N ASP A 76 39.56 -1.14 -20.42
CA ASP A 76 39.49 -0.37 -19.18
C ASP A 76 39.98 1.07 -19.35
N ALA A 77 41.06 1.29 -20.10
CA ALA A 77 41.61 2.62 -20.30
C ALA A 77 40.65 3.55 -21.07
N ASP A 78 39.88 3.00 -22.01
CA ASP A 78 38.91 3.75 -22.81
C ASP A 78 37.65 4.05 -21.97
N TYR A 79 37.22 3.08 -21.15
CA TYR A 79 36.15 3.29 -20.15
C TYR A 79 36.53 4.34 -19.11
N SER A 80 37.72 4.25 -18.49
CA SER A 80 38.20 5.23 -17.50
C SER A 80 38.41 6.64 -18.08
N ALA A 81 38.49 6.77 -19.40
CA ALA A 81 38.51 8.05 -20.10
C ALA A 81 37.10 8.61 -20.39
N GLY A 82 36.05 7.98 -19.86
CA GLY A 82 34.64 8.38 -20.01
C GLY A 82 33.89 7.67 -21.14
N GLY A 83 34.50 6.68 -21.81
CA GLY A 83 33.80 5.86 -22.81
C GLY A 83 33.21 6.63 -24.01
N CYS A 84 33.70 7.85 -24.28
CA CYS A 84 33.16 8.75 -25.32
C CYS A 84 31.65 9.02 -25.24
N MET A 85 31.06 8.93 -24.04
CA MET A 85 29.67 9.31 -23.81
C MET A 85 29.47 10.83 -24.01
N GLY A 86 28.22 11.27 -24.14
CA GLY A 86 27.86 12.69 -24.20
C GLY A 86 28.33 13.47 -22.98
N SER A 87 28.52 14.79 -23.12
CA SER A 87 28.91 15.66 -22.00
C SER A 87 27.75 15.95 -21.03
N ASP A 88 26.54 15.61 -21.45
CA ASP A 88 25.24 15.88 -20.83
C ASP A 88 24.62 14.61 -20.21
N VAL A 89 25.42 13.57 -19.96
CA VAL A 89 24.95 12.30 -19.38
C VAL A 89 24.29 12.45 -18.01
N SER A 90 24.65 13.49 -17.25
CA SER A 90 24.04 13.80 -15.95
C SER A 90 22.61 14.34 -16.06
N ASP A 91 22.19 14.75 -17.26
CA ASP A 91 20.87 15.34 -17.49
C ASP A 91 19.80 14.27 -17.74
N TYR A 92 20.14 12.98 -17.70
CA TYR A 92 19.23 11.88 -18.01
C TYR A 92 19.30 10.78 -16.95
N ALA A 93 18.15 10.43 -16.38
CA ALA A 93 17.96 9.26 -15.54
C ALA A 93 17.13 8.22 -16.30
N MET A 94 17.50 6.95 -16.15
CA MET A 94 16.78 5.81 -16.71
C MET A 94 16.59 4.76 -15.61
N GLU A 95 15.38 4.23 -15.49
CA GLU A 95 15.05 3.10 -14.63
C GLU A 95 14.49 1.96 -15.48
N LEU A 96 14.96 0.74 -15.25
CA LEU A 96 14.58 -0.44 -16.02
C LEU A 96 14.01 -1.51 -15.11
N SER A 97 12.86 -2.05 -15.48
CA SER A 97 12.25 -3.19 -14.80
C SER A 97 11.76 -4.25 -15.79
N ILE A 98 11.66 -5.49 -15.31
CA ILE A 98 11.03 -6.58 -16.04
C ILE A 98 10.06 -7.37 -15.16
N VAL A 99 8.99 -7.88 -15.77
CA VAL A 99 7.99 -8.70 -15.10
C VAL A 99 7.69 -9.93 -15.96
N LEU A 100 7.83 -11.12 -15.38
CA LEU A 100 7.35 -12.36 -15.98
C LEU A 100 5.84 -12.47 -15.76
N ASN A 101 5.09 -12.74 -16.84
CA ASN A 101 3.65 -12.93 -16.73
C ASN A 101 3.30 -14.18 -15.90
N SER A 102 2.04 -14.29 -15.46
CA SER A 102 1.59 -15.41 -14.62
C SER A 102 1.60 -16.77 -15.34
N ALA A 103 1.60 -16.78 -16.67
CA ALA A 103 1.72 -17.99 -17.49
C ALA A 103 3.18 -18.48 -17.62
N GLY A 104 4.16 -17.61 -17.33
CA GLY A 104 5.59 -17.91 -17.39
C GLY A 104 6.18 -17.96 -18.80
N ASP A 105 5.55 -17.32 -19.78
CA ASP A 105 5.94 -17.39 -21.21
C ASP A 105 6.22 -16.04 -21.87
N GLU A 106 5.83 -14.92 -21.26
CA GLU A 106 6.11 -13.57 -21.75
C GLU A 106 6.73 -12.70 -20.64
N VAL A 107 7.68 -11.85 -21.04
CA VAL A 107 8.32 -10.87 -20.17
C VAL A 107 7.94 -9.47 -20.65
N THR A 108 7.34 -8.70 -19.75
CA THR A 108 7.12 -7.27 -19.95
C THR A 108 8.37 -6.51 -19.49
N ILE A 109 8.90 -5.66 -20.35
CA ILE A 109 10.04 -4.77 -20.08
C ILE A 109 9.49 -3.36 -20.02
N THR A 110 9.80 -2.63 -18.95
CA THR A 110 9.40 -1.24 -18.79
C THR A 110 10.62 -0.40 -18.49
N VAL A 111 10.76 0.71 -19.21
CA VAL A 111 11.78 1.72 -18.93
C VAL A 111 11.11 3.05 -18.63
N GLU A 112 11.53 3.69 -17.56
CA GLU A 112 11.19 5.06 -17.24
C GLU A 112 12.39 5.95 -17.55
N VAL A 113 12.14 7.08 -18.21
CA VAL A 113 13.17 8.04 -18.59
C VAL A 113 12.80 9.43 -18.09
N THR A 114 13.71 10.04 -17.32
CA THR A 114 13.52 11.38 -16.76
C THR A 114 14.64 12.31 -17.23
N TYR A 115 14.26 13.47 -17.75
CA TYR A 115 15.22 14.54 -18.09
C TYR A 115 15.39 15.47 -16.89
N LEU A 116 16.63 15.60 -16.40
CA LEU A 116 17.03 16.42 -15.24
C LEU A 116 17.68 17.74 -15.66
N GLY A 117 17.94 17.93 -16.95
CA GLY A 117 18.58 19.13 -17.47
C GLY A 117 17.67 20.36 -17.51
N SER A 118 18.27 21.50 -17.91
CA SER A 118 17.61 22.80 -17.84
C SER A 118 16.80 23.22 -19.08
N SER A 119 16.88 22.45 -20.17
CA SER A 119 16.15 22.76 -21.41
C SER A 119 14.66 22.51 -21.23
N SER A 120 13.80 23.38 -21.76
CA SER A 120 12.35 23.23 -21.58
C SER A 120 11.77 21.95 -22.21
N SER A 121 12.44 21.40 -23.22
CA SER A 121 12.12 20.10 -23.82
C SER A 121 13.32 19.60 -24.63
N VAL A 122 13.52 18.29 -24.67
CA VAL A 122 14.53 17.60 -25.50
C VAL A 122 13.90 16.42 -26.25
N THR A 123 14.46 16.08 -27.41
CA THR A 123 14.09 14.89 -28.16
C THR A 123 15.24 13.90 -28.11
N VAL A 124 14.94 12.67 -27.71
CA VAL A 124 15.91 11.57 -27.62
C VAL A 124 15.37 10.33 -28.30
N TYR A 125 16.25 9.39 -28.60
CA TYR A 125 15.92 8.12 -29.25
C TYR A 125 16.38 6.96 -28.38
N LEU A 126 15.48 6.02 -28.13
CA LEU A 126 15.71 4.90 -27.25
C LEU A 126 16.18 3.69 -28.05
N TYR A 127 17.47 3.38 -27.91
CA TYR A 127 18.05 2.10 -28.29
C TYR A 127 17.62 1.06 -27.24
N GLY A 128 17.05 -0.06 -27.66
CA GLY A 128 16.69 -1.14 -26.75
C GLY A 128 16.90 -2.50 -27.37
N ALA A 129 17.52 -3.41 -26.64
CA ALA A 129 17.76 -4.78 -27.07
C ALA A 129 17.48 -5.77 -25.95
N VAL A 130 16.87 -6.90 -26.30
CA VAL A 130 16.88 -8.09 -25.46
C VAL A 130 18.15 -8.86 -25.73
N THR A 131 18.89 -9.16 -24.66
CA THR A 131 20.11 -9.95 -24.72
C THR A 131 20.02 -11.17 -23.79
N GLU A 132 20.87 -12.16 -24.05
CA GLU A 132 21.22 -13.17 -23.05
C GLU A 132 22.34 -12.63 -22.17
N GLN A 133 22.15 -12.57 -20.84
CA GLN A 133 23.21 -12.16 -19.90
C GLN A 133 24.49 -12.99 -20.14
N VAL A 134 24.31 -14.31 -20.31
CA VAL A 134 25.34 -15.25 -20.74
C VAL A 134 24.87 -16.00 -21.99
N GLY A 135 25.65 -15.91 -23.06
CA GLY A 135 25.35 -16.56 -24.32
C GLY A 135 25.30 -18.09 -24.24
N ALA A 136 24.32 -18.69 -24.89
CA ALA A 136 24.15 -20.16 -24.87
C ALA A 136 25.20 -20.95 -25.68
N ASP A 137 25.85 -20.31 -26.64
CA ASP A 137 26.93 -20.89 -27.43
C ASP A 137 28.28 -20.28 -26.97
N ALA A 138 29.34 -21.09 -26.99
CA ALA A 138 30.68 -20.65 -26.60
C ALA A 138 31.58 -20.40 -27.82
N TYR A 139 32.56 -19.51 -27.66
CA TYR A 139 33.69 -19.40 -28.58
C TYR A 139 34.53 -20.69 -28.58
N ASP A 140 35.38 -20.86 -29.59
CA ASP A 140 36.30 -22.02 -29.70
C ASP A 140 37.22 -22.22 -28.49
N ASN A 141 37.48 -21.15 -27.71
CA ASN A 141 38.31 -21.19 -26.51
C ASN A 141 37.51 -21.52 -25.23
N GLY A 142 36.20 -21.77 -25.34
CA GLY A 142 35.31 -22.13 -24.23
C GLY A 142 34.67 -20.94 -23.52
N ASN A 143 35.13 -19.71 -23.75
CA ASN A 143 34.48 -18.51 -23.20
C ASN A 143 33.10 -18.32 -23.83
N ARG A 144 32.19 -17.63 -23.15
CA ARG A 144 30.86 -17.30 -23.66
C ARG A 144 30.75 -15.80 -23.91
N PRO A 145 30.03 -15.33 -24.94
CA PRO A 145 29.69 -13.92 -25.06
C PRO A 145 28.73 -13.55 -23.94
N HIS A 146 28.89 -12.37 -23.35
CA HIS A 146 27.95 -11.80 -22.39
C HIS A 146 27.13 -10.70 -23.07
N ASN A 147 25.94 -10.43 -22.55
CA ASN A 147 24.95 -9.52 -23.14
C ASN A 147 24.77 -9.79 -24.64
N ASN A 148 24.58 -11.05 -25.00
CA ASN A 148 24.52 -11.54 -26.38
C ASN A 148 23.16 -11.23 -27.00
N TRP A 149 23.15 -10.40 -28.05
CA TRP A 149 21.93 -9.90 -28.69
C TRP A 149 20.98 -11.01 -29.16
N ARG A 150 19.68 -10.79 -28.97
CA ARG A 150 18.61 -11.69 -29.44
C ARG A 150 17.52 -10.98 -30.23
N GLU A 151 17.07 -9.83 -29.75
CA GLU A 151 15.93 -9.14 -30.35
C GLU A 151 16.00 -7.63 -30.08
N TRP A 152 15.46 -6.83 -31.00
CA TRP A 152 15.35 -5.38 -30.84
C TRP A 152 14.03 -5.01 -30.16
N LEU A 153 14.08 -4.04 -29.25
CA LEU A 153 12.92 -3.33 -28.75
C LEU A 153 12.65 -2.16 -29.70
N LEU A 154 11.71 -2.37 -30.62
CA LEU A 154 11.44 -1.42 -31.70
C LEU A 154 10.30 -0.48 -31.34
N ASN A 155 10.23 0.63 -32.06
CA ASN A 155 9.09 1.53 -32.05
C ASN A 155 7.79 0.87 -32.54
N SER A 156 6.66 1.56 -32.41
CA SER A 156 5.35 1.05 -32.83
C SER A 156 5.27 0.67 -34.33
N ASP A 157 6.09 1.32 -35.16
CA ASP A 157 6.19 1.03 -36.60
C ASP A 157 7.10 -0.16 -36.93
N ASN A 158 7.70 -0.78 -35.91
CA ASN A 158 8.64 -1.91 -36.00
C ASN A 158 9.80 -1.65 -36.98
N ASN A 159 10.32 -0.43 -37.00
CA ASN A 159 11.32 -0.02 -37.99
C ASN A 159 12.53 0.73 -37.43
N GLY A 160 12.57 1.01 -36.11
CA GLY A 160 13.64 1.83 -35.54
C GLY A 160 13.54 1.98 -34.02
N PHE A 161 14.40 2.85 -33.49
CA PHE A 161 14.38 3.30 -32.10
C PHE A 161 13.11 4.11 -31.80
N GLU A 162 12.60 3.98 -30.58
CA GLU A 162 11.48 4.79 -30.09
C GLU A 162 11.94 6.24 -29.90
N GLN A 163 11.14 7.21 -30.34
CA GLN A 163 11.46 8.63 -30.17
C GLN A 163 10.68 9.19 -28.98
N LEU A 164 11.39 9.77 -28.01
CA LEU A 164 10.80 10.36 -26.81
C LEU A 164 10.96 11.89 -26.83
N SER A 165 9.93 12.58 -26.35
CA SER A 165 10.01 14.01 -26.04
C SER A 165 9.96 14.16 -24.52
N LEU A 166 11.06 14.60 -23.94
CA LEU A 166 11.21 14.73 -22.49
C LEU A 166 11.10 16.20 -22.09
N THR A 167 10.54 16.44 -20.91
CA THR A 167 10.52 17.74 -20.24
C THR A 167 11.13 17.61 -18.84
N PRO A 168 11.70 18.68 -18.27
CA PRO A 168 12.39 18.58 -16.99
C PRO A 168 11.54 18.00 -15.87
N ASN A 169 12.08 17.00 -15.17
CA ASN A 169 11.48 16.32 -14.02
C ASN A 169 10.11 15.66 -14.30
N ASP A 170 9.84 15.34 -15.55
CA ASP A 170 8.67 14.57 -15.96
C ASP A 170 9.14 13.23 -16.52
N ALA A 171 8.68 12.15 -15.88
CA ALA A 171 9.05 10.79 -16.22
C ALA A 171 8.23 10.30 -17.42
N VAL A 172 8.90 9.75 -18.43
CA VAL A 172 8.26 9.16 -19.60
C VAL A 172 8.51 7.65 -19.63
N GLU A 173 7.43 6.89 -19.59
CA GLU A 173 7.46 5.44 -19.64
C GLU A 173 7.43 4.91 -21.09
N SER A 174 8.16 3.83 -21.35
CA SER A 174 8.01 2.99 -22.54
C SER A 174 8.05 1.51 -22.18
N SER A 175 7.24 0.69 -22.85
CA SER A 175 7.08 -0.72 -22.51
C SER A 175 6.98 -1.64 -23.73
N TRP A 176 7.55 -2.84 -23.60
CA TRP A 176 7.49 -3.92 -24.59
C TRP A 176 7.14 -5.23 -23.91
N THR A 177 6.46 -6.12 -24.65
CA THR A 177 6.25 -7.51 -24.22
C THR A 177 6.95 -8.43 -25.20
N VAL A 178 7.85 -9.26 -24.69
CA VAL A 178 8.70 -10.15 -25.49
C VAL A 178 8.53 -11.58 -24.98
N PRO A 179 8.42 -12.59 -25.87
CA PRO A 179 8.41 -13.99 -25.46
C PRO A 179 9.65 -14.38 -24.65
N LEU A 180 9.47 -15.11 -23.54
CA LEU A 180 10.58 -15.61 -22.73
C LEU A 180 11.52 -16.52 -23.53
N ASN A 181 11.00 -17.21 -24.56
CA ASN A 181 11.79 -18.09 -25.41
C ASN A 181 12.68 -17.35 -26.43
N THR A 182 12.64 -16.01 -26.49
CA THR A 182 13.62 -15.18 -27.21
C THR A 182 15.03 -15.40 -26.65
N VAL A 183 15.15 -15.70 -25.35
CA VAL A 183 16.44 -16.03 -24.69
C VAL A 183 16.51 -17.50 -24.31
N ARG A 184 17.72 -18.04 -24.25
CA ARG A 184 17.99 -19.44 -23.91
C ARG A 184 18.56 -19.55 -22.50
N ALA A 185 18.23 -20.62 -21.79
CA ALA A 185 18.90 -20.95 -20.53
C ALA A 185 20.37 -21.31 -20.80
N ALA A 186 21.30 -20.68 -20.09
CA ALA A 186 22.73 -20.81 -20.31
C ALA A 186 23.52 -20.34 -19.08
N GLY A 187 24.80 -20.73 -18.97
CA GLY A 187 25.67 -20.26 -17.87
C GLY A 187 25.28 -20.73 -16.46
N GLY A 188 24.27 -21.62 -16.33
CA GLY A 188 23.68 -22.00 -15.04
C GLY A 188 22.39 -21.24 -14.72
N ASN A 189 22.02 -20.25 -15.54
CA ASN A 189 20.82 -19.45 -15.41
C ASN A 189 19.63 -20.11 -16.13
N SER A 190 18.44 -20.00 -15.54
CA SER A 190 17.16 -20.23 -16.22
C SER A 190 16.96 -19.24 -17.37
N GLN A 191 15.92 -19.45 -18.19
CA GLN A 191 15.62 -18.49 -19.27
C GLN A 191 15.32 -17.09 -18.72
N PHE A 192 14.57 -17.00 -17.61
CA PHE A 192 14.20 -15.70 -17.04
C PHE A 192 15.39 -15.00 -16.39
N GLU A 193 16.22 -15.73 -15.63
CA GLU A 193 17.47 -15.17 -15.07
C GLU A 193 18.45 -14.74 -16.18
N ASN A 194 18.41 -15.39 -17.35
CA ASN A 194 19.24 -15.02 -18.48
C ASN A 194 18.60 -13.96 -19.38
N PHE A 195 17.37 -13.52 -19.10
CA PHE A 195 16.63 -12.51 -19.87
C PHE A 195 17.14 -11.13 -19.48
N TRP A 196 17.96 -10.51 -20.34
CA TRP A 196 18.74 -9.33 -19.97
C TRP A 196 18.54 -8.19 -20.97
N PRO A 197 17.55 -7.30 -20.75
CA PRO A 197 17.38 -6.12 -21.58
C PRO A 197 18.51 -5.11 -21.32
N VAL A 198 18.98 -4.47 -22.39
CA VAL A 198 19.93 -3.36 -22.36
C VAL A 198 19.33 -2.21 -23.15
N LEU A 199 19.20 -1.04 -22.53
CA LEU A 199 18.63 0.14 -23.14
C LEU A 199 19.60 1.32 -23.04
N ALA A 200 19.48 2.26 -23.98
CA ALA A 200 20.27 3.48 -24.00
C ALA A 200 19.55 4.62 -24.71
N LEU A 201 19.83 5.84 -24.29
CA LEU A 201 19.38 7.06 -24.95
C LEU A 201 20.44 7.57 -25.93
N MET A 202 19.98 8.00 -27.09
CA MET A 202 20.78 8.59 -28.14
C MET A 202 20.19 9.93 -28.61
N ASP A 203 21.03 10.79 -29.16
CA ASP A 203 20.64 12.07 -29.78
C ASP A 203 20.09 11.94 -31.21
N GLY A 204 20.03 10.73 -31.77
CA GLY A 204 19.61 10.49 -33.15
C GLY A 204 19.03 9.09 -33.41
N PRO A 205 18.41 8.88 -34.59
CA PRO A 205 17.82 7.60 -34.99
C PRO A 205 18.89 6.55 -35.34
N HIS A 206 18.47 5.29 -35.51
CA HIS A 206 19.36 4.17 -35.84
C HIS A 206 20.12 4.27 -37.18
N THR A 207 19.75 5.21 -38.06
CA THR A 207 20.36 5.41 -39.37
C THR A 207 21.51 6.42 -39.37
N SER A 208 21.85 6.98 -38.21
CA SER A 208 22.99 7.88 -38.00
C SER A 208 23.94 7.35 -36.94
N TYR A 209 25.15 7.93 -36.90
CA TYR A 209 26.07 7.77 -35.77
C TYR A 209 25.70 8.80 -34.71
N ASN A 210 25.43 8.34 -33.49
CA ASN A 210 24.80 9.15 -32.46
C ASN A 210 25.66 9.25 -31.20
N THR A 211 25.44 10.30 -30.42
CA THR A 211 25.97 10.41 -29.07
C THR A 211 25.09 9.61 -28.11
N PHE A 212 25.70 8.78 -27.26
CA PHE A 212 24.99 8.13 -26.16
C PHE A 212 24.86 9.10 -24.98
N LEU A 213 23.63 9.23 -24.47
CA LEU A 213 23.26 10.17 -23.41
C LEU A 213 23.06 9.47 -22.06
N SER A 214 22.60 8.22 -22.06
CA SER A 214 22.53 7.37 -20.87
C SER A 214 22.33 5.92 -21.30
N ALA A 215 22.59 4.97 -20.41
CA ALA A 215 22.36 3.54 -20.64
C ALA A 215 21.98 2.85 -19.33
N VAL A 216 21.19 1.79 -19.44
CA VAL A 216 20.71 1.02 -18.30
C VAL A 216 20.58 -0.46 -18.68
N ASP A 217 20.91 -1.33 -17.72
CA ASP A 217 20.49 -2.72 -17.69
C ASP A 217 20.05 -3.09 -16.26
N LEU A 218 19.68 -4.34 -16.02
CA LEU A 218 19.09 -4.75 -14.74
C LEU A 218 20.07 -4.73 -13.55
N ASP A 219 21.39 -4.67 -13.79
CA ASP A 219 22.40 -4.56 -12.72
C ASP A 219 22.75 -3.09 -12.40
N MET A 220 22.24 -2.14 -13.17
CA MET A 220 22.53 -0.72 -13.01
C MET A 220 21.58 -0.07 -12.00
N ILE A 221 21.84 -0.33 -10.72
CA ILE A 221 21.21 0.41 -9.60
C ILE A 221 21.66 1.88 -9.68
N PRO A 222 20.77 2.86 -9.42
CA PRO A 222 21.15 4.27 -9.36
C PRO A 222 22.40 4.53 -8.51
N LEU A 223 23.28 5.43 -8.98
CA LEU A 223 24.44 5.86 -8.18
C LEU A 223 23.98 6.61 -6.93
N ILE A 224 23.02 7.52 -7.06
CA ILE A 224 22.34 8.19 -5.95
C ILE A 224 20.85 7.91 -6.09
N ASP A 225 20.26 7.42 -5.01
CA ASP A 225 18.82 7.23 -4.87
C ASP A 225 18.47 7.43 -3.39
N ILE A 226 17.74 8.51 -3.10
CA ILE A 226 17.31 8.87 -1.75
C ILE A 226 15.80 8.77 -1.70
N GLY A 227 15.28 7.73 -1.07
CA GLY A 227 13.84 7.48 -0.99
C GLY A 227 13.32 7.53 0.44
N VAL A 228 12.01 7.79 0.58
CA VAL A 228 11.28 7.55 1.82
C VAL A 228 11.12 6.04 1.98
N SER A 229 11.73 5.47 3.02
CA SER A 229 11.65 4.04 3.30
C SER A 229 10.48 3.68 4.21
N ASP A 230 10.08 4.61 5.08
CA ASP A 230 8.97 4.43 6.01
C ASP A 230 8.35 5.78 6.39
N PHE A 231 7.03 5.80 6.62
CA PHE A 231 6.34 6.97 7.13
C PHE A 231 5.12 6.55 7.95
N ASP A 232 5.09 6.98 9.22
CA ASP A 232 4.02 6.68 10.16
C ASP A 232 3.42 7.97 10.76
N ALA A 233 2.09 7.98 10.91
CA ALA A 233 1.31 9.02 11.58
C ALA A 233 0.49 8.42 12.73
N ASP A 234 1.16 8.16 13.85
CA ASP A 234 0.58 7.46 15.00
C ASP A 234 0.12 8.41 16.11
N ASN A 235 -0.91 8.02 16.85
CA ASN A 235 -1.29 8.74 18.07
C ASN A 235 -0.27 8.47 19.18
N HIS A 236 0.29 9.52 19.78
CA HIS A 236 1.29 9.43 20.84
C HIS A 236 0.81 8.62 22.06
N ASN A 237 -0.50 8.62 22.30
CA ASN A 237 -1.11 7.86 23.40
C ASN A 237 -1.20 6.34 23.13
N GLY A 238 -0.89 5.88 21.91
CA GLY A 238 -0.91 4.49 21.48
C GLY A 238 -2.29 3.94 21.11
N ASN A 239 -3.34 4.77 21.12
CA ASN A 239 -4.66 4.40 20.63
C ASN A 239 -4.67 4.36 19.10
N LEU A 240 -5.57 3.56 18.54
CA LEU A 240 -5.84 3.58 17.11
C LEU A 240 -6.70 4.81 16.80
N GLY A 241 -6.21 5.69 15.93
CA GLY A 241 -6.87 6.96 15.64
C GLY A 241 -6.71 8.01 16.74
N PHE A 242 -7.29 9.19 16.54
CA PHE A 242 -7.16 10.33 17.45
C PHE A 242 -8.46 11.10 17.67
N VAL A 243 -8.55 11.73 18.84
CA VAL A 243 -9.56 12.73 19.18
C VAL A 243 -8.92 14.12 19.10
N PRO A 244 -9.62 15.17 18.65
CA PRO A 244 -9.08 16.52 18.63
C PRO A 244 -8.49 16.95 19.98
N GLY A 245 -7.23 17.39 19.96
CA GLY A 245 -6.44 17.75 21.14
C GLY A 245 -5.42 16.69 21.55
N ASP A 246 -5.44 15.53 20.92
CA ASP A 246 -4.34 14.57 20.98
C ASP A 246 -3.08 15.09 20.28
N THR A 247 -1.96 14.42 20.52
CA THR A 247 -0.70 14.66 19.83
C THR A 247 -0.37 13.44 18.97
N LEU A 248 -0.12 13.65 17.68
CA LEU A 248 0.41 12.62 16.79
C LEU A 248 1.93 12.68 16.77
N ASP A 249 2.58 11.52 16.74
CA ASP A 249 3.99 11.37 16.41
C ASP A 249 4.09 11.03 14.91
N LEU A 250 4.55 12.00 14.12
CA LEU A 250 4.81 11.83 12.68
C LEU A 250 6.28 11.46 12.51
N SER A 251 6.57 10.25 12.00
CA SER A 251 7.93 9.72 11.86
C SER A 251 8.19 9.31 10.43
N VAL A 252 9.19 9.91 9.80
CA VAL A 252 9.66 9.55 8.46
C VAL A 252 11.07 8.99 8.53
N GLU A 253 11.30 7.85 7.89
CA GLU A 253 12.62 7.30 7.62
C GLU A 253 12.97 7.48 6.14
N VAL A 254 14.18 7.98 5.89
CA VAL A 254 14.75 8.16 4.55
C VAL A 254 15.97 7.28 4.42
N THR A 255 16.09 6.58 3.30
CA THR A 255 17.17 5.64 3.01
C THR A 255 17.89 6.03 1.73
N ASN A 256 19.23 5.89 1.73
CA ASN A 256 20.00 5.92 0.49
C ASN A 256 20.07 4.52 -0.13
N TYR A 257 19.28 4.29 -1.18
CA TYR A 257 19.28 3.06 -1.98
C TYR A 257 20.38 3.05 -3.05
N GLY A 258 21.01 4.19 -3.29
CA GLY A 258 22.09 4.33 -4.26
C GLY A 258 23.40 3.69 -3.80
N VAL A 259 24.32 3.53 -4.75
CA VAL A 259 25.66 2.97 -4.52
C VAL A 259 26.61 3.99 -3.88
N ASP A 260 26.48 5.26 -4.25
CA ASP A 260 27.31 6.36 -3.77
C ASP A 260 26.74 7.00 -2.49
N PRO A 261 27.60 7.54 -1.61
CA PRO A 261 27.13 8.32 -0.48
C PRO A 261 26.49 9.62 -0.98
N TYR A 262 25.33 9.96 -0.43
CA TYR A 262 24.68 11.24 -0.66
C TYR A 262 25.24 12.30 0.31
N SER A 263 25.62 13.47 -0.21
CA SER A 263 26.18 14.57 0.59
C SER A 263 25.69 15.97 0.18
N ASP A 264 24.61 16.01 -0.61
CA ASP A 264 24.04 17.26 -1.14
C ASP A 264 22.89 17.80 -0.26
N SER A 265 22.34 18.97 -0.61
CA SER A 265 21.42 19.75 0.22
C SER A 265 19.94 19.41 0.00
N GLY A 266 19.57 18.14 0.12
CA GLY A 266 18.18 17.70 0.11
C GLY A 266 17.43 18.05 1.40
N GLU A 267 16.10 18.07 1.35
CA GLU A 267 15.23 18.34 2.50
C GLU A 267 14.12 17.30 2.61
N ILE A 268 13.89 16.82 3.84
CA ILE A 268 12.74 16.01 4.23
C ILE A 268 11.69 16.97 4.79
N SER A 269 10.47 16.95 4.25
CA SER A 269 9.35 17.75 4.73
C SER A 269 8.11 16.89 4.96
N ILE A 270 7.34 17.23 5.98
CA ILE A 270 6.05 16.61 6.30
C ILE A 270 4.95 17.66 6.10
N TYR A 271 3.86 17.26 5.44
CA TYR A 271 2.70 18.08 5.15
C TYR A 271 1.41 17.39 5.63
N GLU A 272 0.45 18.18 6.08
CA GLU A 272 -0.96 17.77 6.21
C GLU A 272 -1.67 18.05 4.87
N LEU A 273 -2.42 17.05 4.36
CA LEU A 273 -3.16 17.20 3.11
C LEU A 273 -4.58 17.69 3.37
N VAL A 274 -4.86 18.95 3.04
CA VAL A 274 -6.18 19.57 3.21
C VAL A 274 -6.82 19.76 1.83
N GLY A 275 -7.54 18.73 1.38
CA GLY A 275 -8.15 18.73 0.05
C GLY A 275 -7.10 18.58 -1.05
N LEU A 276 -6.81 19.67 -1.77
CA LEU A 276 -5.75 19.72 -2.78
C LEU A 276 -4.52 20.52 -2.30
N ASP A 277 -4.59 21.11 -1.12
CA ASP A 277 -3.54 21.96 -0.56
C ASP A 277 -2.64 21.12 0.37
N GLU A 278 -1.33 21.34 0.28
CA GLU A 278 -0.32 20.77 1.18
C GLU A 278 0.06 21.81 2.25
N VAL A 279 -0.28 21.54 3.51
CA VAL A 279 -0.01 22.45 4.64
C VAL A 279 1.25 21.96 5.35
N TYR A 280 2.29 22.79 5.34
CA TYR A 280 3.59 22.44 5.93
C TYR A 280 3.49 22.24 7.45
N VAL A 281 3.92 21.06 7.92
CA VAL A 281 3.99 20.70 9.34
C VAL A 281 5.39 20.93 9.89
N GLY A 282 6.41 20.43 9.18
CA GLY A 282 7.81 20.61 9.55
C GLY A 282 8.76 19.81 8.68
N GLY A 283 10.06 19.99 8.89
CA GLY A 283 11.08 19.40 8.02
C GLY A 283 12.49 19.51 8.58
N SER A 284 13.42 18.83 7.92
CA SER A 284 14.84 18.85 8.25
C SER A 284 15.68 18.58 7.00
N ALA A 285 16.89 19.14 6.97
CA ALA A 285 17.85 18.83 5.93
C ALA A 285 18.28 17.34 5.98
N ILE A 286 18.48 16.76 4.81
CA ILE A 286 19.11 15.46 4.64
C ILE A 286 20.61 15.65 4.87
N THR A 287 21.16 14.85 5.78
CA THR A 287 22.57 14.86 6.11
C THR A 287 23.32 13.87 5.24
N ASN A 288 24.64 13.77 5.42
CA ASN A 288 25.42 12.81 4.64
C ASN A 288 24.96 11.38 4.93
N LEU A 289 24.44 10.70 3.91
CA LEU A 289 23.93 9.33 3.98
C LEU A 289 24.82 8.40 3.16
N ALA A 290 25.54 7.50 3.82
CA ALA A 290 26.23 6.42 3.12
C ALA A 290 25.23 5.50 2.41
N SER A 291 25.68 4.76 1.40
CA SER A 291 24.85 3.74 0.76
C SER A 291 24.27 2.76 1.80
N GLY A 292 22.96 2.55 1.74
CA GLY A 292 22.17 1.74 2.66
C GLY A 292 21.97 2.33 4.06
N ALA A 293 22.44 3.56 4.33
CA ALA A 293 22.21 4.23 5.60
C ALA A 293 20.84 4.94 5.62
N THR A 294 20.30 5.11 6.82
CA THR A 294 19.01 5.77 7.04
C THR A 294 19.15 7.05 7.88
N GLN A 295 18.21 7.98 7.70
CA GLN A 295 18.00 9.15 8.53
C GLN A 295 16.52 9.27 8.89
N THR A 296 16.23 9.50 10.17
CA THR A 296 14.87 9.66 10.67
C THR A 296 14.59 11.12 11.04
N LEU A 297 13.40 11.59 10.72
CA LEU A 297 12.81 12.83 11.22
C LEU A 297 11.52 12.48 11.97
N ALA A 298 11.41 12.94 13.23
CA ALA A 298 10.20 12.78 14.04
C ALA A 298 9.69 14.15 14.48
N ILE A 299 8.39 14.39 14.29
CA ILE A 299 7.70 15.63 14.63
C ILE A 299 6.44 15.32 15.43
N GLN A 300 6.15 16.13 16.44
CA GLN A 300 4.89 16.07 17.17
C GLN A 300 3.90 17.06 16.58
N PHE A 301 2.70 16.60 16.26
CA PHE A 301 1.63 17.38 15.67
C PHE A 301 0.41 17.44 16.60
N ASP A 302 -0.11 18.63 16.84
CA ASP A 302 -1.29 18.87 17.69
C ASP A 302 -2.56 18.83 16.84
N THR A 303 -3.50 17.93 17.17
CA THR A 303 -4.73 17.73 16.40
C THR A 303 -5.87 18.68 16.80
N SER A 304 -5.64 19.63 17.71
CA SER A 304 -6.67 20.54 18.24
C SER A 304 -7.44 21.32 17.17
N ASP A 305 -6.81 21.63 16.04
CA ASP A 305 -7.41 22.40 14.95
C ASP A 305 -8.06 21.52 13.86
N ILE A 306 -8.01 20.19 14.01
CA ILE A 306 -8.66 19.25 13.09
C ILE A 306 -10.11 19.04 13.51
N GLU A 307 -11.04 19.30 12.59
CA GLU A 307 -12.45 18.96 12.76
C GLU A 307 -12.72 17.51 12.33
N PRO A 308 -13.09 16.61 13.25
CA PRO A 308 -13.35 15.22 12.93
C PRO A 308 -14.70 15.09 12.22
N TYR A 309 -14.82 14.06 11.38
CA TYR A 309 -16.03 13.74 10.66
C TYR A 309 -16.21 12.23 10.56
N ALA A 310 -17.45 11.81 10.35
CA ALA A 310 -17.84 10.40 10.41
C ALA A 310 -17.05 9.54 9.43
N SER A 311 -16.44 8.46 9.93
CA SER A 311 -15.53 7.58 9.17
C SER A 311 -14.42 8.36 8.45
N GLY A 312 -13.90 9.40 9.09
CA GLY A 312 -12.85 10.25 8.55
C GLY A 312 -11.44 9.83 8.93
N SER A 313 -10.49 10.37 8.18
CA SER A 313 -9.06 10.32 8.46
C SER A 313 -8.40 11.63 8.01
N THR A 314 -7.26 11.94 8.62
CA THR A 314 -6.32 12.98 8.17
C THR A 314 -5.15 12.31 7.47
N THR A 315 -4.84 12.74 6.25
CA THR A 315 -3.69 12.23 5.50
C THR A 315 -2.51 13.16 5.69
N PHE A 316 -1.37 12.59 6.04
CA PHE A 316 -0.08 13.27 6.04
C PHE A 316 0.78 12.77 4.89
N ARG A 317 1.68 13.62 4.42
CA ARG A 317 2.65 13.30 3.37
C ARG A 317 4.05 13.63 3.86
N ALA A 318 4.95 12.65 3.82
CA ALA A 318 6.38 12.88 3.80
C ALA A 318 6.84 13.09 2.35
N GLN A 319 7.68 14.09 2.12
CA GLN A 319 8.21 14.42 0.79
C GLN A 319 9.67 14.84 0.87
N LEU A 320 10.45 14.38 -0.11
CA LEU A 320 11.83 14.76 -0.34
C LEU A 320 11.90 15.81 -1.45
N SER A 321 12.74 16.83 -1.26
CA SER A 321 12.93 17.88 -2.25
C SER A 321 14.37 18.38 -2.28
N GLY A 322 14.75 19.07 -3.36
CA GLY A 322 16.10 19.60 -3.52
C GLY A 322 17.19 18.53 -3.66
N LEU A 323 16.80 17.29 -3.96
CA LEU A 323 17.74 16.19 -4.20
C LEU A 323 18.58 16.50 -5.45
N THR A 324 19.85 16.14 -5.39
CA THR A 324 20.82 16.32 -6.49
C THR A 324 21.38 14.95 -6.85
N GLY A 325 21.38 14.62 -8.14
CA GLY A 325 21.86 13.32 -8.61
C GLY A 325 20.94 12.14 -8.31
N ASP A 326 19.91 12.33 -7.49
CA ASP A 326 18.81 11.37 -7.28
C ASP A 326 18.14 11.03 -8.61
N ARG A 327 17.98 9.72 -8.86
CA ARG A 327 17.52 9.20 -10.15
C ARG A 327 16.15 8.54 -10.11
N VAL A 328 15.56 8.37 -8.92
CA VAL A 328 14.30 7.65 -8.74
C VAL A 328 13.31 8.59 -8.07
N ALA A 329 12.45 9.25 -8.85
CA ALA A 329 11.51 10.22 -8.29
C ALA A 329 10.30 9.56 -7.60
N SER A 330 10.02 8.30 -7.92
CA SER A 330 8.81 7.58 -7.49
C SER A 330 8.79 7.23 -6.00
N ASN A 331 9.96 7.17 -5.35
CA ASN A 331 10.11 6.90 -3.91
C ASN A 331 10.37 8.17 -3.08
N ASN A 332 10.25 9.37 -3.69
CA ASN A 332 10.50 10.65 -3.03
C ASN A 332 9.35 11.14 -2.16
N TYR A 333 8.26 10.39 -2.03
CA TYR A 333 7.18 10.72 -1.10
C TYR A 333 6.49 9.45 -0.58
N ALA A 334 5.87 9.58 0.59
CA ALA A 334 4.99 8.57 1.17
C ALA A 334 3.84 9.26 1.89
N ASP A 335 2.66 8.65 1.85
CA ASP A 335 1.46 9.14 2.51
C ASP A 335 1.04 8.16 3.60
N ASP A 336 0.62 8.66 4.75
CA ASP A 336 0.01 7.85 5.81
C ASP A 336 -1.22 8.54 6.40
N ASN A 337 -2.13 7.76 7.00
CA ASN A 337 -3.42 8.22 7.48
C ASN A 337 -3.57 8.05 8.98
N ALA A 338 -3.81 9.17 9.68
CA ALA A 338 -4.29 9.15 11.05
C ALA A 338 -5.82 9.10 11.06
N LEU A 339 -6.39 8.01 11.59
CA LEU A 339 -7.84 7.83 11.66
C LEU A 339 -8.47 8.79 12.68
N HIS A 340 -9.67 9.29 12.41
CA HIS A 340 -10.45 10.00 13.42
C HIS A 340 -11.12 8.98 14.33
N ASP A 341 -11.01 9.16 15.64
CA ASP A 341 -11.73 8.39 16.65
C ASP A 341 -12.93 9.24 17.12
N MET A 342 -14.16 8.72 16.98
CA MET A 342 -15.37 9.48 17.28
C MET A 342 -16.27 8.76 18.27
N ALA A 343 -16.87 9.55 19.18
CA ALA A 343 -17.87 9.02 20.09
C ALA A 343 -19.02 8.29 19.35
N PRO A 344 -19.43 7.09 19.82
CA PRO A 344 -20.48 6.32 19.19
C PRO A 344 -21.84 7.01 19.18
N VAL A 345 -22.64 6.71 18.15
CA VAL A 345 -24.02 7.21 18.02
C VAL A 345 -25.00 6.07 18.26
N ALA A 346 -25.79 6.18 19.32
CA ALA A 346 -26.78 5.18 19.68
C ALA A 346 -27.92 5.09 18.64
N ASN A 347 -28.40 3.88 18.37
CA ASN A 347 -29.69 3.66 17.71
C ASN A 347 -30.79 3.37 18.73
N GLN A 348 -32.04 3.66 18.36
CA GLN A 348 -33.18 3.49 19.26
C GLN A 348 -33.34 2.01 19.66
N PRO A 349 -33.41 1.68 20.96
CA PRO A 349 -33.66 0.32 21.42
C PRO A 349 -35.01 -0.20 20.89
N THR A 350 -35.04 -1.45 20.46
CA THR A 350 -36.25 -2.09 19.92
C THR A 350 -36.66 -3.28 20.79
N ALA A 351 -37.94 -3.36 21.18
CA ALA A 351 -38.44 -4.49 21.94
C ALA A 351 -38.47 -5.77 21.08
N ILE A 352 -38.07 -6.91 21.66
CA ILE A 352 -38.10 -8.22 20.98
C ILE A 352 -39.53 -8.78 20.92
N ALA A 353 -40.35 -8.44 21.91
CA ALA A 353 -41.68 -8.99 22.11
C ALA A 353 -42.69 -7.89 22.48
N SER A 354 -43.75 -8.25 23.20
CA SER A 354 -44.76 -7.31 23.69
C SER A 354 -44.11 -6.20 24.52
N THR A 355 -44.46 -4.95 24.21
CA THR A 355 -44.11 -3.76 25.02
C THR A 355 -45.07 -3.54 26.18
N SER A 356 -45.97 -4.48 26.46
CA SER A 356 -46.80 -4.48 27.66
C SER A 356 -46.48 -5.72 28.49
N ILE A 357 -46.04 -5.50 29.72
CA ILE A 357 -45.69 -6.55 30.68
C ILE A 357 -46.39 -6.35 32.01
N GLU A 358 -46.53 -7.44 32.75
CA GLU A 358 -47.03 -7.45 34.11
C GLU A 358 -45.89 -7.28 35.12
N ARG A 359 -46.18 -6.73 36.30
CA ARG A 359 -45.24 -6.73 37.42
C ARG A 359 -44.78 -8.14 37.78
N GLY A 360 -43.50 -8.29 38.11
CA GLY A 360 -42.86 -9.60 38.27
C GLY A 360 -42.49 -10.29 36.95
N GLY A 361 -42.86 -9.71 35.80
CA GLY A 361 -42.48 -10.18 34.48
C GLY A 361 -41.15 -9.62 33.97
N SER A 362 -40.78 -10.08 32.77
CA SER A 362 -39.56 -9.67 32.07
C SER A 362 -39.86 -9.17 30.67
N ILE A 363 -39.12 -8.16 30.22
CA ILE A 363 -39.13 -7.68 28.83
C ILE A 363 -37.70 -7.64 28.29
N GLN A 364 -37.54 -7.80 26.98
CA GLN A 364 -36.24 -7.73 26.33
C GLN A 364 -36.20 -6.66 25.23
N PHE A 365 -35.08 -5.96 25.17
CA PHE A 365 -34.78 -4.94 24.17
C PHE A 365 -33.45 -5.27 23.48
N GLU A 366 -33.40 -5.05 22.17
CA GLU A 366 -32.15 -5.05 21.40
C GLU A 366 -31.70 -3.61 21.17
N SER A 367 -30.39 -3.37 21.24
CA SER A 367 -29.78 -2.08 20.88
C SER A 367 -28.54 -2.26 20.03
N THR A 368 -28.31 -1.29 19.16
CA THR A 368 -27.10 -1.14 18.36
C THR A 368 -26.61 0.30 18.43
N ALA A 369 -25.39 0.54 17.96
CA ALA A 369 -24.84 1.86 17.72
C ALA A 369 -24.12 1.89 16.38
N LEU A 370 -23.90 3.09 15.87
CA LEU A 370 -22.89 3.37 14.85
C LEU A 370 -21.62 3.79 15.60
N SER A 371 -20.48 3.17 15.29
CA SER A 371 -19.18 3.64 15.80
C SER A 371 -18.90 5.07 15.36
N ASN A 372 -19.37 5.42 14.15
CA ASN A 372 -19.21 6.74 13.54
C ASN A 372 -17.77 7.06 13.11
N ASP A 373 -16.91 6.04 13.03
CA ASP A 373 -15.52 6.15 12.61
C ASP A 373 -15.03 4.88 11.87
N MET A 374 -13.71 4.72 11.76
CA MET A 374 -13.03 3.52 11.25
C MET A 374 -12.18 2.82 12.33
N VAL A 375 -12.33 3.22 13.59
CA VAL A 375 -11.54 2.74 14.74
C VAL A 375 -12.31 1.67 15.49
N ASP A 376 -13.60 1.90 15.72
CA ASP A 376 -14.44 1.08 16.57
C ASP A 376 -15.47 0.24 15.81
N ASP A 377 -15.90 -0.84 16.47
CA ASP A 377 -17.02 -1.66 16.04
C ASP A 377 -17.90 -2.08 17.22
N MET A 378 -18.96 -2.85 16.95
CA MET A 378 -19.90 -3.31 17.97
C MET A 378 -19.26 -4.21 19.06
N LEU A 379 -18.05 -4.74 18.85
CA LEU A 379 -17.31 -5.56 19.80
C LEU A 379 -16.42 -4.71 20.71
N THR A 380 -15.94 -3.56 20.24
CA THR A 380 -15.12 -2.62 21.02
C THR A 380 -15.98 -1.65 21.82
N MET A 381 -17.20 -1.36 21.37
CA MET A 381 -18.16 -0.51 22.08
C MET A 381 -18.95 -1.25 23.16
N THR A 382 -19.26 -0.55 24.25
CA THR A 382 -20.11 -1.07 25.34
C THR A 382 -21.27 -0.13 25.67
N PRO A 383 -22.49 -0.65 25.87
CA PRO A 383 -23.64 0.20 26.14
C PRO A 383 -23.95 0.39 27.62
N SER A 384 -24.71 1.44 27.92
CA SER A 384 -25.40 1.66 29.20
C SER A 384 -26.88 1.91 28.94
N LEU A 385 -27.77 1.14 29.57
CA LEU A 385 -29.23 1.27 29.45
C LEU A 385 -29.84 1.66 30.80
N HIS A 386 -30.69 2.69 30.81
CA HIS A 386 -31.48 3.13 31.96
C HIS A 386 -32.97 3.13 31.62
N TYR A 387 -33.82 3.01 32.64
CA TYR A 387 -35.27 3.20 32.55
C TYR A 387 -35.74 4.30 33.51
N ALA A 388 -36.89 4.89 33.24
CA ALA A 388 -37.59 5.82 34.14
C ALA A 388 -39.10 5.70 33.93
N GLU A 389 -39.91 6.00 34.95
CA GLU A 389 -41.35 6.19 34.74
C GLU A 389 -41.56 7.36 33.76
N SER A 390 -42.48 7.22 32.81
CA SER A 390 -42.62 8.16 31.72
C SER A 390 -42.94 9.57 32.20
N GLY A 391 -42.24 10.57 31.65
CA GLY A 391 -42.34 11.96 32.09
C GLY A 391 -41.61 12.27 33.40
N THR A 392 -40.85 11.32 33.95
CA THR A 392 -39.94 11.54 35.07
C THR A 392 -38.48 11.54 34.59
N GLU A 393 -37.61 12.31 35.25
CA GLU A 393 -36.16 12.28 35.00
C GLU A 393 -35.43 11.36 36.00
N LEU A 394 -36.15 10.44 36.64
CA LEU A 394 -35.67 9.54 37.68
C LEU A 394 -35.12 8.25 37.08
N TRP A 395 -34.01 8.38 36.35
CA TRP A 395 -33.36 7.27 35.66
C TRP A 395 -32.67 6.29 36.62
N ASP A 396 -32.95 5.01 36.44
CA ASP A 396 -32.36 3.89 37.20
C ASP A 396 -31.96 2.75 36.24
N ASN A 397 -31.17 1.80 36.74
CA ASN A 397 -30.75 0.58 36.05
C ASN A 397 -30.95 -0.69 36.89
N SER A 398 -31.53 -0.57 38.08
CA SER A 398 -31.68 -1.70 39.00
C SER A 398 -32.54 -2.85 38.49
N TRP A 399 -33.45 -2.60 37.52
CA TRP A 399 -34.24 -3.64 36.86
C TRP A 399 -33.51 -4.34 35.70
N ILE A 400 -32.36 -3.82 35.25
CA ILE A 400 -31.59 -4.43 34.16
C ILE A 400 -30.89 -5.68 34.70
N ALA A 401 -31.37 -6.85 34.31
CA ALA A 401 -30.91 -8.14 34.80
C ALA A 401 -29.71 -8.68 34.00
N SER A 402 -29.66 -8.41 32.69
CA SER A 402 -28.53 -8.77 31.84
C SER A 402 -28.37 -7.80 30.67
N SER A 403 -27.16 -7.76 30.11
CA SER A 403 -26.80 -7.02 28.90
C SER A 403 -25.83 -7.89 28.08
N ASP A 404 -26.37 -8.67 27.17
CA ASP A 404 -25.64 -9.73 26.48
C ASP A 404 -25.39 -9.35 25.02
N LEU A 405 -24.13 -9.42 24.58
CA LEU A 405 -23.80 -9.28 23.16
C LEU A 405 -24.22 -10.57 22.42
N VAL A 406 -25.05 -10.40 21.40
CA VAL A 406 -25.55 -11.49 20.55
C VAL A 406 -25.19 -11.23 19.09
N GLY A 407 -24.72 -12.28 18.41
CA GLY A 407 -24.32 -12.21 17.00
C GLY A 407 -22.83 -11.88 16.82
N SER A 408 -22.45 -11.58 15.58
CA SER A 408 -21.06 -11.26 15.19
C SER A 408 -21.04 -10.41 13.93
N GLY A 409 -19.99 -9.60 13.75
CA GLY A 409 -19.85 -8.69 12.60
C GLY A 409 -21.04 -7.74 12.49
N GLY A 410 -21.55 -7.51 11.27
CA GLY A 410 -22.71 -6.63 11.05
C GLY A 410 -24.03 -7.07 11.70
N ASN A 411 -24.11 -8.26 12.29
CA ASN A 411 -25.28 -8.74 13.03
C ASN A 411 -25.12 -8.65 14.56
N ALA A 412 -24.01 -8.08 15.03
CA ALA A 412 -23.74 -7.90 16.46
C ALA A 412 -24.69 -6.85 17.06
N ARG A 413 -25.33 -7.19 18.17
CA ARG A 413 -26.25 -6.32 18.91
C ARG A 413 -26.30 -6.71 20.37
N TYR A 414 -26.59 -5.76 21.24
CA TYR A 414 -26.78 -6.04 22.66
C TYR A 414 -28.25 -6.30 22.97
N VAL A 415 -28.51 -7.36 23.72
CA VAL A 415 -29.84 -7.73 24.22
C VAL A 415 -29.88 -7.48 25.73
N TYR A 416 -30.81 -6.64 26.18
CA TYR A 416 -31.05 -6.42 27.60
C TYR A 416 -32.27 -7.16 28.05
N THR A 417 -32.21 -7.72 29.26
CA THR A 417 -33.38 -8.25 29.95
C THR A 417 -33.71 -7.33 31.11
N ILE A 418 -34.94 -6.81 31.14
CA ILE A 418 -35.46 -5.95 32.22
C ILE A 418 -36.47 -6.75 33.02
N ASN A 419 -36.27 -6.86 34.33
CA ASN A 419 -37.15 -7.57 35.26
C ASN A 419 -37.88 -6.57 36.16
N ALA A 420 -39.17 -6.34 35.90
CA ALA A 420 -39.97 -5.41 36.68
C ALA A 420 -40.35 -6.05 38.04
N PRO A 421 -40.04 -5.41 39.19
CA PRO A 421 -40.37 -5.97 40.49
C PRO A 421 -41.88 -5.84 40.79
N LEU A 422 -42.37 -6.66 41.71
CA LEU A 422 -43.81 -6.69 42.08
C LEU A 422 -44.31 -5.40 42.73
N ASN A 423 -43.40 -4.57 43.27
CA ASN A 423 -43.71 -3.30 43.93
C ASN A 423 -43.47 -2.07 43.04
N ALA A 424 -43.15 -2.25 41.76
CA ALA A 424 -43.02 -1.15 40.82
C ALA A 424 -44.32 -0.36 40.64
N GLU A 425 -44.22 0.92 40.30
CA GLU A 425 -45.38 1.71 39.90
C GLU A 425 -45.87 1.27 38.52
N VAL A 426 -47.18 1.39 38.27
CA VAL A 426 -47.77 0.99 36.98
C VAL A 426 -47.92 2.21 36.07
N GLY A 427 -47.72 2.01 34.78
CA GLY A 427 -47.74 3.08 33.80
C GLY A 427 -46.74 2.84 32.67
N ASP A 428 -46.55 3.86 31.85
CA ASP A 428 -45.56 3.84 30.78
C ASP A 428 -44.16 4.13 31.36
N TYR A 429 -43.15 3.49 30.80
CA TYR A 429 -41.75 3.65 31.16
C TYR A 429 -40.95 4.03 29.91
N ASP A 430 -40.06 5.01 30.09
CA ASP A 430 -39.11 5.46 29.08
C ASP A 430 -37.81 4.68 29.23
N LEU A 431 -37.08 4.52 28.13
CA LEU A 431 -35.71 4.01 28.13
C LEU A 431 -34.75 5.09 27.65
N ARG A 432 -33.50 5.03 28.12
CA ARG A 432 -32.40 5.73 27.47
C ARG A 432 -31.19 4.84 27.35
N VAL A 433 -30.49 4.93 26.23
CA VAL A 433 -29.27 4.19 25.95
C VAL A 433 -28.16 5.16 25.55
N ARG A 434 -26.93 4.88 25.97
CA ARG A 434 -25.71 5.50 25.43
C ARG A 434 -24.64 4.44 25.28
N TRP A 435 -23.59 4.77 24.56
CA TRP A 435 -22.46 3.87 24.30
C TRP A 435 -21.16 4.56 24.68
N VAL A 436 -20.16 3.74 25.02
CA VAL A 436 -18.77 4.15 25.17
C VAL A 436 -17.92 3.25 24.28
N ASP A 437 -17.01 3.85 23.53
CA ASP A 437 -16.04 3.13 22.69
C ASP A 437 -14.85 2.59 23.51
N ALA A 438 -13.87 2.00 22.82
CA ALA A 438 -12.64 1.51 23.47
C ALA A 438 -11.70 2.65 23.90
N GLY A 439 -11.75 3.81 23.24
CA GLY A 439 -11.00 5.03 23.59
C GLY A 439 -11.54 5.74 24.84
N GLY A 440 -12.74 5.39 25.29
CA GLY A 440 -13.41 5.95 26.45
C GLY A 440 -14.30 7.16 26.14
N GLN A 441 -14.62 7.44 24.87
CA GLN A 441 -15.52 8.53 24.51
C GLN A 441 -16.98 8.08 24.68
N TYR A 442 -17.77 8.96 25.28
CA TYR A 442 -19.19 8.69 25.52
C TYR A 442 -20.05 9.32 24.43
N GLY A 443 -20.86 8.49 23.79
CA GLY A 443 -21.98 8.96 23.00
C GLY A 443 -23.05 9.63 23.85
N ASP A 444 -23.87 10.46 23.19
CA ASP A 444 -25.04 11.08 23.81
C ASP A 444 -26.08 10.04 24.24
N TRP A 445 -26.87 10.40 25.25
CA TRP A 445 -28.03 9.61 25.64
C TRP A 445 -29.13 9.73 24.57
N LEU A 446 -29.54 8.60 24.00
CA LEU A 446 -30.74 8.50 23.18
C LEU A 446 -31.91 8.02 24.02
N VAL A 447 -32.96 8.84 24.11
CA VAL A 447 -34.20 8.54 24.85
C VAL A 447 -35.23 7.92 23.91
N SER A 448 -35.88 6.85 24.36
CA SER A 448 -37.07 6.24 23.77
C SER A 448 -38.24 6.39 24.74
N GLU A 449 -39.10 7.36 24.47
CA GLU A 449 -40.31 7.60 25.25
C GLU A 449 -41.34 6.47 25.08
N GLY A 450 -42.07 6.14 26.14
CA GLY A 450 -43.13 5.11 26.13
C GLY A 450 -42.62 3.75 25.65
N ALA A 451 -41.40 3.38 26.01
CA ALA A 451 -40.73 2.17 25.54
C ALA A 451 -41.48 0.89 25.94
N PHE A 452 -42.08 0.86 27.14
CA PHE A 452 -42.98 -0.21 27.56
C PHE A 452 -44.00 0.24 28.61
N GLU A 453 -45.12 -0.47 28.71
CA GLU A 453 -46.18 -0.28 29.70
C GLU A 453 -46.11 -1.40 30.75
N LEU A 454 -46.05 -1.00 32.03
CA LEU A 454 -46.10 -1.91 33.17
C LEU A 454 -47.51 -1.96 33.76
N ARG A 455 -48.09 -3.15 33.81
CA ARG A 455 -49.44 -3.42 34.32
C ARG A 455 -49.41 -4.25 35.59
N ASN A 456 -50.52 -4.24 36.33
CA ASN A 456 -50.69 -5.17 37.46
C ASN A 456 -50.59 -6.62 36.98
N ALA A 457 -49.97 -7.47 37.78
CA ALA A 457 -49.94 -8.91 37.57
C ALA A 457 -51.35 -9.50 37.63
N LEU A 458 -51.64 -10.44 36.73
CA LEU A 458 -52.93 -11.12 36.72
C LEU A 458 -52.99 -12.18 37.84
N PRO A 459 -54.08 -12.21 38.63
CA PRO A 459 -54.31 -13.29 39.58
C PRO A 459 -54.39 -14.63 38.84
N THR A 460 -53.66 -15.63 39.35
CA THR A 460 -53.59 -16.96 38.75
C THR A 460 -54.53 -17.91 39.47
N VAL A 461 -55.32 -18.68 38.71
CA VAL A 461 -56.15 -19.76 39.28
C VAL A 461 -55.27 -20.97 39.57
N LEU A 462 -55.28 -21.43 40.81
CA LEU A 462 -54.48 -22.56 41.28
C LEU A 462 -55.13 -23.89 40.89
N ASN A 463 -54.31 -24.88 40.56
CA ASN A 463 -54.70 -26.25 40.28
C ASN A 463 -53.88 -27.25 41.13
N SER A 464 -54.11 -28.55 40.96
CA SER A 464 -53.42 -29.61 41.74
C SER A 464 -51.89 -29.63 41.61
N ASP A 465 -51.30 -28.88 40.68
CA ASP A 465 -49.85 -28.79 40.51
C ASP A 465 -49.21 -27.79 41.49
N TYR A 466 -50.01 -26.94 42.13
CA TYR A 466 -49.54 -25.95 43.11
C TYR A 466 -49.64 -26.47 44.55
N PRO A 467 -48.58 -26.38 45.36
CA PRO A 467 -48.60 -26.82 46.76
C PRO A 467 -49.66 -26.12 47.62
N GLN A 468 -50.00 -24.87 47.29
CA GLN A 468 -51.03 -24.08 47.98
C GLN A 468 -52.48 -24.37 47.52
N TYR A 469 -52.69 -25.30 46.58
CA TYR A 469 -54.03 -25.59 46.08
C TYR A 469 -54.90 -26.30 47.12
N ALA A 470 -56.01 -25.66 47.49
CA ALA A 470 -56.92 -26.14 48.53
C ALA A 470 -57.90 -27.23 48.07
N GLY A 471 -57.87 -27.64 46.80
CA GLY A 471 -58.81 -28.61 46.21
C GLY A 471 -60.09 -27.97 45.64
N MET A 472 -60.84 -28.72 44.83
CA MET A 472 -62.11 -28.20 44.27
C MET A 472 -63.16 -28.02 45.38
N PRO A 473 -63.76 -26.83 45.54
CA PRO A 473 -64.78 -26.60 46.55
C PRO A 473 -66.05 -27.40 46.25
N THR A 474 -66.62 -28.04 47.27
CA THR A 474 -67.91 -28.74 47.17
C THR A 474 -69.01 -27.91 47.82
N VAL A 475 -70.14 -27.74 47.14
CA VAL A 475 -71.33 -27.03 47.66
C VAL A 475 -72.53 -27.96 47.77
N LYS A 476 -73.38 -27.76 48.76
CA LYS A 476 -74.64 -28.49 48.90
C LYS A 476 -75.69 -27.95 47.91
N VAL A 477 -76.52 -28.85 47.41
CA VAL A 477 -77.62 -28.51 46.50
C VAL A 477 -78.65 -27.67 47.27
N GLU A 478 -79.18 -26.62 46.62
CA GLU A 478 -80.23 -25.72 47.14
C GLU A 478 -79.87 -24.89 48.39
N THR A 479 -78.59 -24.77 48.77
CA THR A 479 -78.13 -23.90 49.87
C THR A 479 -77.29 -22.74 49.37
N GLN A 480 -77.51 -21.54 49.92
CA GLN A 480 -76.64 -20.39 49.69
C GLN A 480 -75.51 -20.38 50.74
N GLU A 481 -74.29 -20.68 50.30
CA GLU A 481 -73.10 -20.70 51.16
C GLU A 481 -72.00 -19.81 50.55
N ARG A 482 -71.16 -19.20 51.41
CA ARG A 482 -69.98 -18.45 50.96
C ARG A 482 -68.81 -19.43 50.82
N VAL A 483 -68.23 -19.51 49.64
CA VAL A 483 -67.04 -20.33 49.36
C VAL A 483 -65.80 -19.45 49.46
N SER A 484 -64.82 -19.87 50.25
CA SER A 484 -63.52 -19.19 50.30
C SER A 484 -62.75 -19.44 49.01
N ILE A 485 -62.13 -18.38 48.48
CA ILE A 485 -61.20 -18.47 47.34
C ILE A 485 -59.73 -18.65 47.77
N ALA A 486 -59.46 -18.66 49.08
CA ALA A 486 -58.12 -18.89 49.61
C ALA A 486 -57.61 -20.28 49.19
N GLY A 487 -56.43 -20.33 48.58
CA GLY A 487 -55.86 -21.55 48.00
C GLY A 487 -56.52 -21.99 46.69
N LEU A 488 -57.40 -21.18 46.09
CA LEU A 488 -57.96 -21.38 44.74
C LEU A 488 -57.46 -20.34 43.74
N VAL A 489 -57.10 -19.15 44.21
CA VAL A 489 -56.50 -18.07 43.42
C VAL A 489 -55.27 -17.57 44.16
N ASN A 490 -54.21 -17.24 43.42
CA ASN A 490 -53.02 -16.59 43.92
C ASN A 490 -52.82 -15.27 43.20
N ASP A 491 -52.76 -14.18 43.95
CA ASP A 491 -52.34 -12.89 43.44
C ASP A 491 -50.87 -12.68 43.81
N ALA A 492 -50.00 -12.48 42.82
CA ALA A 492 -48.58 -12.28 43.05
C ALA A 492 -48.30 -10.96 43.81
N GLU A 493 -49.21 -10.00 43.74
CA GLU A 493 -49.06 -8.68 44.36
C GLU A 493 -49.65 -8.63 45.78
N THR A 494 -50.60 -9.52 46.08
CA THR A 494 -51.19 -9.68 47.42
C THR A 494 -51.18 -11.15 47.87
N PRO A 495 -50.00 -11.69 48.26
CA PRO A 495 -49.80 -13.11 48.56
C PRO A 495 -50.59 -13.67 49.75
#